data_AF-A0A8J2FEG5-F1
#
_entry.id   AF-A0A8J2FEG5-F1
#
_cell.length_a   1.000
_cell.length_b   1.000
_cell.length_c   1.000
_cell.angle_alpha   90.00
_cell.angle_beta   90.00
_cell.angle_gamma   90.00
#
_symmetry.space_group_name_H-M   'P 1'
#
loop_
_entity.id
_entity.type
_entity.pdbx_description
1 polymer ?
#
loop_
_entity_poly.entity_id
_entity_poly.type
_entity_poly.pdbx_seq_one_letter_code
_entity_poly.pdbx_strand_id
1 'polypeptide(L)'
;MTTASPAVENASGHSPARSAELLAWQPLVARARSGSMLTGPLGAEGSAGKEWDSNSGSADHLHLPTTLILCDLFPLTPSPEGNLPDFPLEFHTLQELDLSGCGLLALPESVSRLTGLKCLFLGGVDAQNSSSSKNQFKALPSLANLKELEQLSVHDTNLQILPALPENKLASLRVDRCPLVAEDFPTELPRTLTTLHLEGCPLGGSFDEPEKLPAAVKKLEGLLDLQMPDGSHVGEFFGTPLQELLRGRGSAGGL
;
A
#
# COMPACT_ATOMS: atom_id res chain seq x y z
N MET A 1 -42.14 -12.29 50.83
CA MET A 1 -42.63 -11.90 49.49
C MET A 1 -41.98 -10.56 49.17
N THR A 2 -40.87 -10.60 48.44
CA THR A 2 -40.14 -9.39 48.05
C THR A 2 -39.85 -9.53 46.57
N THR A 3 -40.63 -8.85 45.76
CA THR A 3 -40.53 -8.83 44.30
C THR A 3 -39.47 -7.82 43.89
N ALA A 4 -38.33 -8.30 43.38
CA ALA A 4 -37.35 -7.45 42.72
C ALA A 4 -37.62 -7.45 41.20
N SER A 5 -37.89 -6.27 40.66
CA SER A 5 -37.95 -5.99 39.22
C SER A 5 -36.56 -6.23 38.58
N PRO A 6 -36.49 -6.78 37.36
CA PRO A 6 -35.25 -6.79 36.60
C PRO A 6 -34.96 -5.39 36.08
N ALA A 7 -33.76 -4.90 36.37
CA ALA A 7 -33.22 -3.66 35.84
C ALA A 7 -33.09 -3.76 34.32
N VAL A 8 -33.50 -2.68 33.66
CA VAL A 8 -33.33 -2.42 32.24
C VAL A 8 -31.83 -2.46 31.91
N GLU A 9 -31.40 -3.49 31.18
CA GLU A 9 -30.10 -3.50 30.51
C GLU A 9 -30.03 -2.33 29.54
N ASN A 10 -29.24 -1.32 29.90
CA ASN A 10 -28.94 -0.19 29.06
C ASN A 10 -28.00 -0.68 27.94
N ALA A 11 -28.56 -0.90 26.75
CA ALA A 11 -27.84 -1.29 25.55
C ALA A 11 -27.00 -0.12 25.02
N SER A 12 -25.83 0.13 25.60
CA SER A 12 -24.76 0.89 24.97
C SER A 12 -23.79 -0.12 24.32
N GLY A 13 -24.07 -0.47 23.06
CA GLY A 13 -23.30 -1.43 22.25
C GLY A 13 -21.89 -0.97 21.85
N HIS A 14 -21.06 -0.59 22.83
CA HIS A 14 -19.64 -0.33 22.63
C HIS A 14 -18.87 -1.61 22.96
N SER A 15 -18.52 -2.39 21.93
CA SER A 15 -17.58 -3.49 22.13
C SER A 15 -16.25 -2.90 22.62
N PRO A 16 -15.69 -3.35 23.76
CA PRO A 16 -14.47 -2.79 24.35
C PRO A 16 -13.27 -2.86 23.39
N ALA A 17 -13.28 -3.79 22.43
CA ALA A 17 -12.27 -3.92 21.38
C ALA A 17 -12.27 -2.73 20.40
N ARG A 18 -13.45 -2.22 20.01
CA ARG A 18 -13.57 -1.09 19.05
C ARG A 18 -12.93 0.19 19.58
N SER A 19 -13.08 0.45 20.88
CA SER A 19 -12.47 1.62 21.51
C SER A 19 -10.94 1.46 21.62
N ALA A 20 -10.46 0.25 21.94
CA ALA A 20 -9.03 -0.01 22.15
C ALA A 20 -8.18 0.14 20.87
N GLU A 21 -8.63 -0.37 19.73
CA GLU A 21 -7.93 -0.22 18.43
C GLU A 21 -7.79 1.26 18.06
N LEU A 22 -8.89 2.02 18.18
CA LEU A 22 -8.89 3.45 17.86
C LEU A 22 -8.01 4.27 18.82
N LEU A 23 -7.97 3.90 20.11
CA LEU A 23 -7.07 4.48 21.11
C LEU A 23 -5.59 4.19 20.79
N ALA A 24 -5.26 3.01 20.27
CA ALA A 24 -3.89 2.65 19.91
C ALA A 24 -3.31 3.51 18.77
N TRP A 25 -4.17 4.03 17.89
CA TRP A 25 -3.79 4.93 16.80
C TRP A 25 -3.62 6.40 17.24
N GLN A 26 -4.15 6.81 18.39
CA GLN A 26 -4.08 8.21 18.84
C GLN A 26 -2.66 8.77 18.93
N PRO A 27 -1.66 8.06 19.51
CA PRO A 27 -0.29 8.57 19.57
C PRO A 27 0.33 8.77 18.19
N LEU A 28 0.00 7.90 17.22
CA LEU A 28 0.50 7.95 15.85
C LEU A 28 -0.07 9.16 15.11
N VAL A 29 -1.38 9.32 15.19
CA VAL A 29 -2.09 10.46 14.59
C VAL A 29 -1.64 11.78 15.25
N ALA A 30 -1.48 11.81 16.57
CA ALA A 30 -0.97 12.99 17.27
C ALA A 30 0.46 13.34 16.84
N ARG A 31 1.31 12.34 16.60
CA ARG A 31 2.68 12.57 16.14
C ARG A 31 2.72 13.10 14.72
N ALA A 32 1.89 12.56 13.82
CA ALA A 32 1.66 13.10 12.47
C ALA A 32 1.31 14.58 12.51
N ARG A 33 0.36 14.97 13.37
CA ARG A 33 -0.03 16.37 13.57
C ARG A 33 1.13 17.23 14.06
N SER A 34 1.91 16.76 15.03
CA SER A 34 3.05 17.52 15.57
C SER A 34 4.21 17.69 14.57
N GLY A 35 4.32 16.77 13.60
CA GLY A 35 5.34 16.79 12.55
C GLY A 35 4.97 17.61 11.31
N SER A 36 3.86 18.37 11.32
CA SER A 36 3.33 19.08 10.14
C SER A 36 2.93 18.15 8.98
N MET A 37 2.51 16.91 9.27
CA MET A 37 2.03 15.99 8.24
C MET A 37 0.52 16.11 8.10
N LEU A 38 0.10 16.50 6.89
CA LEU A 38 -1.28 16.81 6.56
C LEU A 38 -2.12 15.53 6.57
N THR A 39 -3.14 15.48 7.43
CA THR A 39 -4.24 14.50 7.33
C THR A 39 -5.32 14.98 6.36
N GLY A 40 -4.96 15.79 5.37
CA GLY A 40 -5.86 16.39 4.39
C GLY A 40 -5.53 15.93 2.97
N PRO A 41 -6.50 15.93 2.06
CA PRO A 41 -6.28 15.53 0.67
C PRO A 41 -5.21 16.41 0.01
N LEU A 42 -4.25 15.77 -0.66
CA LEU A 42 -3.23 16.42 -1.49
C LEU A 42 -3.92 17.15 -2.66
N GLY A 43 -4.24 18.44 -2.49
CA GLY A 43 -4.78 19.27 -3.59
C GLY A 43 -5.78 20.37 -3.20
N ALA A 44 -6.20 20.48 -1.94
CA ALA A 44 -7.11 21.54 -1.52
C ALA A 44 -6.38 22.63 -0.72
N GLU A 45 -5.73 23.56 -1.42
CA GLU A 45 -5.49 24.88 -0.82
C GLU A 45 -6.86 25.51 -0.53
N GLY A 46 -7.22 25.59 0.76
CA GLY A 46 -8.32 26.46 1.20
C GLY A 46 -9.57 25.82 1.78
N SER A 47 -9.55 24.55 2.22
CA SER A 47 -10.63 24.06 3.09
C SER A 47 -10.04 23.43 4.35
N ALA A 48 -10.23 24.12 5.48
CA ALA A 48 -10.02 23.59 6.83
C ALA A 48 -10.91 22.35 7.01
N GLY A 49 -10.40 21.19 6.61
CA GLY A 49 -11.11 19.92 6.58
C GLY A 49 -11.06 19.27 7.95
N LYS A 50 -12.26 19.09 8.53
CA LYS A 50 -12.58 18.47 9.82
C LYS A 50 -11.51 17.53 10.34
N GLU A 51 -10.89 17.96 11.44
CA GLU A 51 -9.94 17.20 12.24
C GLU A 51 -10.53 15.87 12.70
N TRP A 52 -9.67 14.86 12.81
CA TRP A 52 -9.99 13.66 13.55
C TRP A 52 -10.37 14.07 14.99
N ASP A 53 -11.66 14.01 15.30
CA ASP A 53 -12.23 14.35 16.61
C ASP A 53 -12.66 13.08 17.33
N SER A 54 -11.71 12.45 18.01
CA SER A 54 -11.96 11.29 18.89
C SER A 54 -12.74 11.65 20.16
N ASN A 55 -13.11 12.93 20.35
CA ASN A 55 -13.81 13.43 21.53
C ASN A 55 -15.32 13.62 21.31
N SER A 56 -15.84 13.30 20.12
CA SER A 56 -17.28 13.30 19.86
C SER A 56 -17.88 11.99 20.37
N GLY A 57 -18.54 12.05 21.54
CA GLY A 57 -19.21 10.91 22.18
C GLY A 57 -20.44 10.36 21.44
N SER A 58 -20.47 10.43 20.11
CA SER A 58 -21.53 9.91 19.25
C SER A 58 -20.88 9.20 18.05
N ALA A 59 -21.13 7.89 17.94
CA ALA A 59 -20.59 7.03 16.88
C ALA A 59 -21.03 7.44 15.46
N ASP A 60 -21.96 8.39 15.32
CA ASP A 60 -22.56 8.79 14.05
C ASP A 60 -21.77 9.90 13.32
N HIS A 61 -20.71 10.46 13.94
CA HIS A 61 -19.96 11.60 13.39
C HIS A 61 -18.43 11.49 13.48
N LEU A 62 -17.86 10.28 13.51
CA LEU A 62 -16.42 10.14 13.23
C LEU A 62 -16.17 10.49 11.75
N HIS A 63 -15.94 11.77 11.47
CA HIS A 63 -15.40 12.22 10.20
C HIS A 63 -13.92 11.82 10.15
N LEU A 64 -13.70 10.54 9.85
CA LEU A 64 -12.36 10.05 9.56
C LEU A 64 -11.87 10.71 8.27
N PRO A 65 -10.61 11.17 8.23
CA PRO A 65 -10.06 11.68 6.98
C PRO A 65 -10.04 10.54 5.97
N THR A 66 -10.38 10.84 4.72
CA THR A 66 -10.25 9.88 3.61
C THR A 66 -8.79 9.58 3.28
N THR A 67 -7.86 10.39 3.80
CA THR A 67 -6.42 10.31 3.54
C THR A 67 -5.66 10.32 4.87
N LEU A 68 -4.81 9.31 5.09
CA LEU A 68 -3.94 9.20 6.26
C LEU A 68 -2.48 9.14 5.79
N ILE A 69 -1.73 10.20 6.06
CA ILE A 69 -0.30 10.30 5.68
C ILE A 69 0.54 10.33 6.95
N LEU A 70 1.38 9.31 7.09
CA LEU A 70 2.33 9.11 8.18
C LEU A 70 3.78 9.04 7.68
N CYS A 71 3.99 9.46 6.43
CA CYS A 71 5.25 9.43 5.69
C CYS A 71 6.43 10.04 6.49
N ASP A 72 7.56 9.35 6.63
CA ASP A 72 8.76 9.82 7.34
C ASP A 72 8.53 10.21 8.82
N LEU A 73 7.48 9.67 9.46
CA LEU A 73 7.43 9.66 10.92
C LEU A 73 8.58 8.79 11.43
N PHE A 74 9.66 9.46 11.88
CA PHE A 74 10.83 8.92 12.60
C PHE A 74 10.50 7.57 13.23
N PRO A 75 11.34 6.53 13.04
CA PRO A 75 10.96 5.13 13.19
C PRO A 75 10.08 4.99 14.41
N LEU A 76 8.86 4.50 14.17
CA LEU A 76 7.93 4.08 15.24
C LEU A 76 8.82 3.35 16.24
N THR A 77 9.04 4.00 17.39
CA THR A 77 10.16 3.74 18.31
C THR A 77 10.24 2.24 18.58
N PRO A 78 11.38 1.67 19.01
CA PRO A 78 11.47 0.27 19.35
C PRO A 78 10.67 0.00 20.64
N SER A 79 9.34 0.04 20.55
CA SER A 79 8.51 -0.85 21.33
C SER A 79 8.93 -2.26 20.93
N PRO A 80 8.86 -3.24 21.84
CA PRO A 80 9.24 -4.62 21.54
C PRO A 80 8.42 -5.25 20.39
N GLU A 81 7.42 -4.54 19.85
CA GLU A 81 6.52 -5.00 18.80
C GLU A 81 6.82 -4.45 17.41
N GLY A 82 7.49 -3.30 17.24
CA GLY A 82 7.95 -2.77 15.93
C GLY A 82 6.89 -2.67 14.81
N ASN A 83 5.61 -2.85 15.15
CA ASN A 83 4.50 -3.09 14.23
C ASN A 83 3.39 -2.07 14.47
N LEU A 84 2.71 -1.74 13.38
CA LEU A 84 1.52 -0.92 13.38
C LEU A 84 0.40 -1.63 14.18
N PRO A 85 -0.40 -0.91 15.01
CA PRO A 85 -1.59 -1.49 15.61
C PRO A 85 -2.58 -1.92 14.53
N ASP A 86 -3.48 -2.83 14.89
CA ASP A 86 -4.53 -3.26 13.97
C ASP A 86 -5.36 -2.06 13.48
N PHE A 87 -5.71 -2.07 12.19
CA PHE A 87 -6.58 -1.07 11.62
C PHE A 87 -8.00 -1.26 12.17
N PRO A 88 -8.54 -0.21 12.82
CA PRO A 88 -9.88 -0.27 13.37
C PRO A 88 -10.91 -0.35 12.24
N LEU A 89 -12.07 -0.94 12.52
CA LEU A 89 -13.12 -1.12 11.51
C LEU A 89 -13.56 0.20 10.87
N GLU A 90 -13.52 1.28 11.63
CA GLU A 90 -13.92 2.62 11.23
C GLU A 90 -13.08 3.14 10.04
N PHE A 91 -11.87 2.62 9.82
CA PHE A 91 -11.01 3.01 8.68
C PHE A 91 -11.49 2.44 7.34
N HIS A 92 -12.64 1.74 7.31
CA HIS A 92 -13.23 1.23 6.08
C HIS A 92 -13.51 2.32 5.02
N THR A 93 -13.58 3.59 5.42
CA THR A 93 -13.78 4.75 4.52
C THR A 93 -12.47 5.35 3.98
N LEU A 94 -11.31 4.91 4.48
CA LEU A 94 -10.01 5.43 4.09
C LEU A 94 -9.75 5.10 2.61
N GLN A 95 -9.41 6.11 1.82
CA GLN A 95 -9.11 6.00 0.39
C GLN A 95 -7.60 6.05 0.13
N GLU A 96 -6.84 6.78 0.96
CA GLU A 96 -5.40 6.94 0.78
C GLU A 96 -4.67 6.68 2.10
N LEU A 97 -3.65 5.81 2.04
CA LEU A 97 -2.80 5.48 3.17
C LEU A 97 -1.34 5.55 2.75
N ASP A 98 -0.60 6.47 3.35
CA ASP A 98 0.84 6.60 3.17
C ASP A 98 1.57 6.32 4.48
N LEU A 99 2.31 5.21 4.51
CA LEU A 99 3.18 4.78 5.60
C LEU A 99 4.64 4.72 5.15
N SER A 100 5.01 5.48 4.11
CA SER A 100 6.35 5.46 3.55
C SER A 100 7.38 5.91 4.60
N GLY A 101 8.54 5.27 4.62
CA GLY A 101 9.65 5.62 5.52
C GLY A 101 9.37 5.58 7.03
N CYS A 102 8.36 4.83 7.48
CA CYS A 102 8.03 4.68 8.91
C CYS A 102 8.95 3.69 9.67
N GLY A 103 9.86 3.02 8.98
CA GLY A 103 10.73 1.98 9.57
C GLY A 103 9.98 0.69 9.93
N LEU A 104 8.82 0.44 9.32
CA LEU A 104 7.94 -0.70 9.63
C LEU A 104 8.58 -2.04 9.25
N LEU A 105 8.39 -3.05 10.11
CA LEU A 105 8.85 -4.42 9.84
C LEU A 105 7.74 -5.28 9.20
N ALA A 106 6.49 -5.07 9.61
CA ALA A 106 5.33 -5.78 9.09
C ALA A 106 4.10 -4.85 9.05
N LEU A 107 3.19 -5.19 8.14
CA LEU A 107 1.87 -4.57 8.03
C LEU A 107 0.84 -5.55 8.63
N PRO A 108 -0.07 -5.10 9.51
CA PRO A 108 -1.00 -5.99 10.17
C PRO A 108 -2.03 -6.56 9.17
N GLU A 109 -2.52 -7.78 9.41
CA GLU A 109 -3.49 -8.45 8.53
C GLU A 109 -4.80 -7.66 8.40
N SER A 110 -5.12 -6.85 9.40
CA SER A 110 -6.26 -5.93 9.42
C SER A 110 -6.23 -4.89 8.29
N VAL A 111 -5.11 -4.69 7.57
CA VAL A 111 -5.10 -3.85 6.35
C VAL A 111 -6.11 -4.34 5.32
N SER A 112 -6.37 -5.65 5.27
CA SER A 112 -7.36 -6.26 4.36
C SER A 112 -8.80 -5.77 4.60
N ARG A 113 -9.07 -5.12 5.74
CA ARG A 113 -10.37 -4.51 6.09
C ARG A 113 -10.60 -3.14 5.44
N LEU A 114 -9.54 -2.50 4.92
CA LEU A 114 -9.59 -1.16 4.31
C LEU A 114 -10.18 -1.21 2.89
N THR A 115 -11.38 -1.77 2.75
CA THR A 115 -11.98 -2.09 1.44
C THR A 115 -12.24 -0.88 0.53
N GLY A 116 -12.27 0.35 1.09
CA GLY A 116 -12.37 1.60 0.33
C GLY A 116 -11.03 2.18 -0.13
N LEU A 117 -9.90 1.55 0.20
CA LEU A 117 -8.56 2.06 -0.07
C LEU A 117 -8.25 1.99 -1.58
N LYS A 118 -7.86 3.14 -2.14
CA LYS A 118 -7.46 3.34 -3.53
C LYS A 118 -5.96 3.46 -3.70
N CYS A 119 -5.29 4.12 -2.76
CA CYS A 119 -3.85 4.35 -2.81
C CYS A 119 -3.17 3.84 -1.53
N LEU A 120 -2.16 2.99 -1.69
CA LEU A 120 -1.35 2.47 -0.60
C LEU A 120 0.14 2.68 -0.89
N PHE A 121 0.78 3.53 -0.09
CA PHE A 121 2.22 3.83 -0.18
C PHE A 121 2.94 3.29 1.05
N LEU A 122 3.89 2.39 0.81
CA LEU A 122 4.64 1.64 1.81
C LEU A 122 6.15 1.71 1.56
N GLY A 123 6.59 2.55 0.62
CA GLY A 123 7.96 2.55 0.13
C GLY A 123 8.94 3.31 1.02
N GLY A 124 10.17 3.46 0.51
CA GLY A 124 11.12 4.45 1.01
C GLY A 124 10.71 5.87 0.61
N VAL A 125 11.18 6.87 1.36
CA VAL A 125 10.91 8.29 1.08
C VAL A 125 11.97 8.94 0.22
N ASP A 126 13.17 8.36 0.17
CA ASP A 126 14.27 8.78 -0.71
C ASP A 126 15.13 7.58 -1.11
N ALA A 127 15.36 7.43 -2.41
CA ALA A 127 16.34 6.46 -2.93
C ALA A 127 17.80 6.95 -2.78
N GLN A 128 18.00 8.27 -2.65
CA GLN A 128 19.31 8.93 -2.71
C GLN A 128 19.85 9.39 -1.35
N ASN A 129 19.04 9.39 -0.29
CA ASN A 129 19.46 9.80 1.05
C ASN A 129 19.53 8.58 1.98
N SER A 130 20.74 8.19 2.37
CA SER A 130 21.00 7.06 3.27
C SER A 130 20.51 7.29 4.71
N SER A 131 20.04 8.49 5.04
CA SER A 131 19.61 8.86 6.40
C SER A 131 18.10 8.77 6.64
N SER A 132 17.30 8.52 5.61
CA SER A 132 15.85 8.37 5.74
C SER A 132 15.50 6.93 6.10
N SER A 133 14.59 6.74 7.06
CA SER A 133 14.15 5.39 7.43
C SER A 133 13.43 4.76 6.25
N LYS A 134 13.73 3.50 5.93
CA LYS A 134 12.99 2.70 4.93
C LYS A 134 12.18 1.65 5.65
N ASN A 135 11.01 1.31 5.11
CA ASN A 135 10.28 0.15 5.61
C ASN A 135 11.03 -1.14 5.25
N GLN A 136 11.09 -2.09 6.19
CA GLN A 136 11.87 -3.31 6.07
C GLN A 136 10.98 -4.54 5.85
N PHE A 137 9.82 -4.36 5.22
CA PHE A 137 8.87 -5.43 4.91
C PHE A 137 9.57 -6.57 4.18
N LYS A 138 9.58 -7.77 4.75
CA LYS A 138 10.03 -8.99 4.05
C LYS A 138 8.89 -9.63 3.25
N ALA A 139 7.68 -9.51 3.79
CA ALA A 139 6.43 -9.97 3.21
C ALA A 139 5.33 -8.97 3.59
N LEU A 140 4.26 -8.96 2.81
CA LEU A 140 3.03 -8.22 3.10
C LEU A 140 1.87 -9.20 3.30
N PRO A 141 0.87 -8.86 4.14
CA PRO A 141 -0.37 -9.61 4.19
C PRO A 141 -1.08 -9.57 2.83
N SER A 142 -2.03 -10.48 2.63
CA SER A 142 -2.85 -10.48 1.41
C SER A 142 -3.59 -9.15 1.24
N LEU A 143 -3.49 -8.57 0.04
CA LEU A 143 -4.18 -7.33 -0.35
C LEU A 143 -5.36 -7.61 -1.30
N ALA A 144 -5.69 -8.88 -1.57
CA ALA A 144 -6.72 -9.29 -2.52
C ALA A 144 -8.12 -8.73 -2.18
N ASN A 145 -8.38 -8.43 -0.91
CA ASN A 145 -9.66 -7.86 -0.46
C ASN A 145 -9.79 -6.35 -0.72
N LEU A 146 -8.71 -5.66 -1.09
CA LEU A 146 -8.71 -4.23 -1.40
C LEU A 146 -9.20 -3.98 -2.83
N LYS A 147 -10.49 -4.25 -3.05
CA LYS A 147 -11.11 -4.24 -4.39
C LYS A 147 -11.09 -2.87 -5.07
N GLU A 148 -10.98 -1.81 -4.27
CA GLU A 148 -10.90 -0.43 -4.74
C GLU A 148 -9.47 0.05 -4.97
N LEU A 149 -8.45 -0.78 -4.70
CA LEU A 149 -7.04 -0.38 -4.80
C LEU A 149 -6.65 -0.15 -6.26
N GLU A 150 -6.23 1.06 -6.56
CA GLU A 150 -5.79 1.53 -7.87
C GLU A 150 -4.26 1.66 -7.93
N GLN A 151 -3.63 2.01 -6.81
CA GLN A 151 -2.19 2.25 -6.72
C GLN A 151 -1.57 1.56 -5.50
N LEU A 152 -0.51 0.79 -5.75
CA LEU A 152 0.33 0.19 -4.70
C LEU A 152 1.80 0.52 -4.96
N SER A 153 2.45 1.10 -3.95
CA SER A 153 3.90 1.32 -3.97
C SER A 153 4.56 0.71 -2.75
N VAL A 154 5.56 -0.15 -2.97
CA VAL A 154 6.36 -0.81 -1.93
C VAL A 154 7.85 -0.73 -2.27
N HIS A 155 8.25 0.28 -3.04
CA HIS A 155 9.64 0.45 -3.48
C HIS A 155 10.62 0.70 -2.33
N ASP A 156 11.89 0.41 -2.54
CA ASP A 156 12.95 0.59 -1.53
C ASP A 156 12.65 -0.16 -0.20
N THR A 157 12.08 -1.36 -0.31
CA THR A 157 11.84 -2.25 0.85
C THR A 157 12.55 -3.59 0.68
N ASN A 158 12.53 -4.43 1.72
CA ASN A 158 13.13 -5.77 1.70
C ASN A 158 12.17 -6.85 1.17
N LEU A 159 11.18 -6.47 0.36
CA LEU A 159 10.10 -7.36 -0.04
C LEU A 159 10.65 -8.47 -0.94
N GLN A 160 10.50 -9.72 -0.50
CA GLN A 160 10.97 -10.90 -1.23
C GLN A 160 9.87 -11.57 -2.05
N ILE A 161 8.61 -11.43 -1.62
CA ILE A 161 7.45 -12.07 -2.24
C ILE A 161 6.34 -11.02 -2.39
N LEU A 162 5.74 -10.95 -3.57
CA LEU A 162 4.56 -10.11 -3.78
C LEU A 162 3.34 -10.73 -3.08
N PRO A 163 2.55 -9.95 -2.31
CA PRO A 163 1.31 -10.46 -1.73
C PRO A 163 0.29 -10.77 -2.83
N ALA A 164 -0.77 -11.50 -2.47
CA ALA A 164 -1.93 -11.62 -3.35
C ALA A 164 -2.52 -10.22 -3.60
N LEU A 165 -2.51 -9.79 -4.87
CA LEU A 165 -2.97 -8.48 -5.32
C LEU A 165 -4.47 -8.53 -5.70
N PRO A 166 -5.18 -7.39 -5.61
CA PRO A 166 -6.55 -7.32 -6.12
C PRO A 166 -6.55 -7.34 -7.65
N GLU A 167 -7.41 -8.19 -8.24
CA GLU A 167 -7.46 -8.41 -9.70
C GLU A 167 -8.21 -7.31 -10.47
N ASN A 168 -8.96 -6.45 -9.77
CA ASN A 168 -9.95 -5.56 -10.39
C ASN A 168 -9.37 -4.21 -10.80
N LYS A 169 -9.08 -3.31 -9.86
CA LYS A 169 -8.81 -1.89 -10.16
C LYS A 169 -7.34 -1.50 -10.16
N LEU A 170 -6.43 -2.42 -9.81
CA LEU A 170 -5.03 -2.08 -9.64
C LEU A 170 -4.39 -1.70 -10.99
N ALA A 171 -4.16 -0.40 -11.16
CA ALA A 171 -3.64 0.19 -12.38
C ALA A 171 -2.13 0.48 -12.29
N SER A 172 -1.61 0.70 -11.08
CA SER A 172 -0.21 1.04 -10.84
C SER A 172 0.39 0.17 -9.74
N LEU A 173 1.50 -0.50 -10.07
CA LEU A 173 2.31 -1.27 -9.11
C LEU A 173 3.78 -0.84 -9.21
N ARG A 174 4.33 -0.35 -8.09
CA ARG A 174 5.73 0.06 -8.01
C ARG A 174 6.45 -0.72 -6.92
N VAL A 175 7.44 -1.51 -7.31
CA VAL A 175 8.21 -2.39 -6.42
C VAL A 175 9.72 -2.28 -6.65
N ASP A 176 10.17 -1.12 -7.14
CA ASP A 176 11.58 -0.85 -7.39
C ASP A 176 12.46 -1.15 -6.18
N ARG A 177 13.64 -1.70 -6.44
CA ARG A 177 14.68 -1.99 -5.45
C ARG A 177 14.20 -2.94 -4.35
N CYS A 178 13.20 -3.77 -4.65
CA CYS A 178 12.80 -4.89 -3.81
C CYS A 178 13.54 -6.16 -4.23
N PRO A 179 14.13 -6.92 -3.29
CA PRO A 179 14.84 -8.17 -3.55
C PRO A 179 13.87 -9.35 -3.81
N LEU A 180 12.96 -9.18 -4.79
CA LEU A 180 11.95 -10.17 -5.15
C LEU A 180 12.59 -11.46 -5.66
N VAL A 181 12.16 -12.60 -5.12
CA VAL A 181 12.63 -13.92 -5.55
C VAL A 181 11.90 -14.30 -6.83
N ALA A 182 12.64 -14.49 -7.93
CA ALA A 182 12.06 -14.79 -9.24
C ALA A 182 11.22 -16.09 -9.25
N GLU A 183 11.58 -17.07 -8.42
CA GLU A 183 10.84 -18.35 -8.28
C GLU A 183 9.49 -18.17 -7.58
N ASP A 184 9.39 -17.21 -6.66
CA ASP A 184 8.17 -16.87 -5.91
C ASP A 184 7.36 -15.75 -6.58
N PHE A 185 7.80 -15.26 -7.74
CA PHE A 185 7.08 -14.23 -8.48
C PHE A 185 5.74 -14.79 -8.98
N PRO A 186 4.62 -14.06 -8.83
CA PRO A 186 3.31 -14.58 -9.18
C PRO A 186 3.23 -14.96 -10.67
N THR A 187 2.48 -16.01 -10.97
CA THR A 187 2.27 -16.51 -12.34
C THR A 187 1.34 -15.61 -13.16
N GLU A 188 0.52 -14.81 -12.47
CA GLU A 188 -0.40 -13.83 -13.05
C GLU A 188 -0.38 -12.54 -12.23
N LEU A 189 -0.46 -11.42 -12.95
CA LEU A 189 -0.65 -10.08 -12.39
C LEU A 189 -2.01 -9.53 -12.84
N PRO A 190 -2.58 -8.56 -12.12
CA PRO A 190 -3.84 -7.92 -12.54
C PRO A 190 -3.73 -7.38 -13.96
N ARG A 191 -4.66 -7.78 -14.84
CA ARG A 191 -4.66 -7.36 -16.25
C ARG A 191 -4.95 -5.88 -16.45
N THR A 192 -5.43 -5.22 -15.40
CA THR A 192 -5.71 -3.78 -15.37
C THR A 192 -4.47 -2.92 -15.11
N LEU A 193 -3.31 -3.54 -14.85
CA LEU A 193 -2.05 -2.80 -14.73
C LEU A 193 -1.70 -2.06 -16.02
N THR A 194 -1.56 -0.76 -15.88
CA THR A 194 -1.09 0.17 -16.92
C THR A 194 0.33 0.66 -16.62
N THR A 195 0.71 0.70 -15.33
CA THR A 195 2.03 1.09 -14.87
C THR A 195 2.63 -0.01 -13.99
N LEU A 196 3.85 -0.43 -14.32
CA LEU A 196 4.60 -1.42 -13.55
C LEU A 196 6.07 -1.01 -13.45
N HIS A 197 6.56 -0.76 -12.24
CA HIS A 197 7.96 -0.41 -12.01
C HIS A 197 8.68 -1.52 -11.23
N LEU A 198 9.75 -2.05 -11.83
CA LEU A 198 10.55 -3.19 -11.34
C LEU A 198 12.06 -2.84 -11.22
N GLU A 199 12.44 -1.56 -11.28
CA GLU A 199 13.84 -1.14 -11.36
C GLU A 199 14.65 -1.73 -10.20
N GLY A 200 15.76 -2.39 -10.47
CA GLY A 200 16.62 -2.93 -9.41
C GLY A 200 16.03 -4.13 -8.67
N CYS A 201 14.92 -4.70 -9.13
CA CYS A 201 14.51 -6.04 -8.70
C CYS A 201 15.44 -7.08 -9.32
N PRO A 202 15.83 -8.15 -8.60
CA PRO A 202 16.63 -9.24 -9.15
C PRO A 202 15.75 -10.20 -9.98
N LEU A 203 14.91 -9.63 -10.84
CA LEU A 203 14.12 -10.32 -11.84
C LEU A 203 14.92 -10.30 -13.15
N GLY A 204 14.83 -11.38 -13.92
CA GLY A 204 15.38 -11.39 -15.27
C GLY A 204 14.65 -10.40 -16.17
N GLY A 205 15.32 -9.97 -17.24
CA GLY A 205 14.74 -9.07 -18.24
C GLY A 205 15.44 -7.72 -18.27
N SER A 206 15.83 -7.31 -19.47
CA SER A 206 16.35 -5.97 -19.79
C SER A 206 15.73 -5.51 -21.10
N PHE A 207 15.95 -4.24 -21.49
CA PHE A 207 15.47 -3.76 -22.78
C PHE A 207 15.99 -4.62 -23.96
N ASP A 208 17.22 -5.11 -23.83
CA ASP A 208 17.85 -5.97 -24.85
C ASP A 208 17.36 -7.41 -24.81
N GLU A 209 17.03 -7.92 -23.62
CA GLU A 209 16.61 -9.30 -23.35
C GLU A 209 15.22 -9.37 -22.67
N PRO A 210 14.15 -8.82 -23.29
CA PRO A 210 12.82 -8.77 -22.70
C PRO A 210 12.20 -10.16 -22.49
N GLU A 211 12.67 -11.18 -23.20
CA GLU A 211 12.23 -12.57 -23.05
C GLU A 211 12.54 -13.16 -21.67
N LYS A 212 13.57 -12.64 -20.98
CA LYS A 212 13.95 -13.05 -19.62
C LYS A 212 13.00 -12.51 -18.54
N LEU A 213 12.09 -11.59 -18.88
CA LEU A 213 11.05 -11.14 -17.96
C LEU A 213 10.17 -12.30 -17.47
N PRO A 214 9.63 -12.21 -16.25
CA PRO A 214 8.65 -13.16 -15.74
C PRO A 214 7.45 -13.32 -16.69
N ALA A 215 6.91 -14.54 -16.79
CA ALA A 215 5.79 -14.83 -17.69
C ALA A 215 4.55 -13.97 -17.38
N ALA A 216 4.31 -13.64 -16.11
CA ALA A 216 3.23 -12.76 -15.71
C ALA A 216 3.34 -11.36 -16.32
N VAL A 217 4.54 -10.77 -16.38
CA VAL A 217 4.78 -9.45 -16.97
C VAL A 217 4.57 -9.51 -18.49
N LYS A 218 5.07 -10.56 -19.14
CA LYS A 218 4.94 -10.75 -20.59
C LYS A 218 3.49 -10.94 -21.06
N LYS A 219 2.60 -11.40 -20.19
CA LYS A 219 1.16 -11.55 -20.47
C LYS A 219 0.39 -10.23 -20.40
N LEU A 220 0.97 -9.16 -19.87
CA LEU A 220 0.31 -7.87 -19.77
C LEU A 220 0.30 -7.18 -21.15
N GLU A 221 -0.90 -6.90 -21.66
CA GLU A 221 -1.09 -6.28 -22.98
C GLU A 221 -1.39 -4.78 -22.87
N GLY A 222 -1.84 -4.28 -21.71
CA GLY A 222 -2.25 -2.90 -21.49
C GLY A 222 -1.22 -2.00 -20.80
N LEU A 223 0.05 -2.39 -20.76
CA LEU A 223 1.10 -1.60 -20.10
C LEU A 223 1.46 -0.36 -20.93
N LEU A 224 1.21 0.81 -20.34
CA LEU A 224 1.57 2.12 -20.87
C LEU A 224 3.00 2.52 -20.45
N ASP A 225 3.38 2.17 -19.22
CA ASP A 225 4.70 2.41 -18.63
C ASP A 225 5.18 1.18 -17.86
N LEU A 226 6.21 0.53 -18.38
CA LEU A 226 6.96 -0.55 -17.75
C LEU A 226 8.39 -0.05 -17.52
N GLN A 227 8.76 0.11 -16.26
CA GLN A 227 10.17 0.23 -15.89
C GLN A 227 10.72 -1.17 -15.61
N MET A 228 11.66 -1.59 -16.45
CA MET A 228 12.28 -2.91 -16.42
C MET A 228 13.28 -3.06 -15.26
N PRO A 229 13.71 -4.30 -14.92
CA PRO A 229 14.70 -4.54 -13.87
C PRO A 229 16.02 -3.78 -14.01
N ASP A 230 16.46 -3.52 -15.25
CA ASP A 230 17.66 -2.71 -15.57
C ASP A 230 17.42 -1.19 -15.48
N GLY A 231 16.19 -0.76 -15.20
CA GLY A 231 15.77 0.64 -15.17
C GLY A 231 15.32 1.19 -16.52
N SER A 232 15.39 0.41 -17.60
CA SER A 232 14.92 0.83 -18.92
C SER A 232 13.40 0.98 -18.93
N HIS A 233 12.89 1.95 -19.70
CA HIS A 233 11.45 2.15 -19.85
C HIS A 233 10.94 1.58 -21.18
N VAL A 234 9.84 0.84 -21.10
CA VAL A 234 9.13 0.20 -22.20
C VAL A 234 7.64 0.47 -22.05
N GLY A 235 6.89 0.55 -23.14
CA GLY A 235 5.45 0.81 -23.09
C GLY A 235 5.00 1.76 -24.19
N GLU A 236 3.68 1.95 -24.29
CA GLU A 236 3.08 2.84 -25.29
C GLU A 236 3.61 4.27 -25.19
N PHE A 237 3.87 4.77 -23.97
CA PHE A 237 4.39 6.12 -23.77
C PHE A 237 5.81 6.33 -24.30
N PHE A 238 6.59 5.25 -24.41
CA PHE A 238 7.97 5.29 -24.91
C PHE A 238 8.07 4.91 -26.39
N GLY A 239 6.93 4.64 -27.05
CA GLY A 239 6.86 4.26 -28.46
C GLY A 239 7.33 2.83 -28.75
N THR A 240 7.54 2.02 -27.72
CA THR A 240 7.90 0.60 -27.83
C THR A 240 7.03 -0.23 -26.88
N PRO A 241 5.79 -0.59 -27.29
CA PRO A 241 4.94 -1.46 -26.50
C PRO A 241 5.65 -2.80 -26.22
N LEU A 242 5.49 -3.34 -25.01
CA LEU A 242 6.16 -4.58 -24.60
C LEU A 242 5.91 -5.73 -25.58
N GLN A 243 4.68 -5.85 -26.09
CA GLN A 243 4.32 -6.90 -27.04
C GLN A 243 5.05 -6.77 -28.39
N GLU A 244 5.31 -5.55 -28.86
CA GLU A 244 6.09 -5.32 -30.07
C GLU A 244 7.57 -5.65 -29.83
N LEU A 245 8.11 -5.25 -28.68
CA LEU A 245 9.49 -5.55 -28.29
C LEU A 245 9.73 -7.07 -28.21
N LEU A 246 8.80 -7.82 -27.61
CA LEU A 246 8.84 -9.29 -27.55
C LEU A 246 8.73 -9.93 -28.95
N ARG A 247 7.88 -9.39 -29.84
CA ARG A 247 7.71 -9.90 -31.22
C ARG A 247 8.93 -9.63 -32.10
N GLY A 248 9.52 -8.44 -32.01
CA GLY A 248 10.66 -8.02 -32.83
C GLY A 248 11.92 -8.88 -32.62
N ARG A 249 12.11 -9.42 -31.41
CA ARG A 249 13.24 -10.32 -31.08
C ARG A 249 12.97 -11.79 -31.43
N GLY A 250 11.71 -12.24 -31.39
CA GLY A 250 11.33 -13.60 -31.76
C GLY A 250 11.58 -13.96 -33.24
N SER A 251 11.74 -12.96 -34.13
CA SER A 251 12.03 -13.16 -35.55
C SER A 251 13.53 -13.26 -35.90
N ALA A 252 14.45 -13.01 -34.96
CA ALA A 252 15.88 -12.96 -35.23
C ALA A 252 16.63 -14.30 -35.03
N GLY A 253 15.94 -15.36 -34.61
CA GLY A 253 16.53 -16.69 -34.32
C GLY A 253 16.41 -17.72 -35.44
N GLY A 254 16.02 -17.33 -36.65
CA GLY A 254 15.79 -18.25 -37.78
C GLY A 254 16.50 -17.82 -39.05
N LEU A 255 17.84 -17.89 -39.07
CA LEU A 255 18.65 -17.94 -40.29
C LEU A 255 19.84 -18.89 -40.08
#